data_AF-A0A6V7QTR2-F1
#
_entry.id   AF-A0A6V7QTR2-F1
#
_cell.length_a   1.000
_cell.length_b   1.000
_cell.length_c   1.000
_cell.angle_alpha   90.00
_cell.angle_beta   90.00
_cell.angle_gamma   90.00
#
_symmetry.space_group_name_H-M   'P 1'
#
loop_
_entity.id
_entity.type
_entity.pdbx_description
1 polymer ?
#
loop_
_entity_poly.entity_id
_entity_poly.type
_entity_poly.pdbx_seq_one_letter_code
_entity_poly.pdbx_strand_id
1 'polypeptide(L)'
;MKRDLRMREVQLILRYCRKVVERPEDVGVTSYLFGTIEFALNRVGIASQGFDVTNKVTEEEQSKRYNNGVFDFSIASPFFISLGVTANPSLASFIAGITRVAVIGIGLFDEMFVHLFLVRFIAANCLPIYEAMFFRRDNGKLPRNVTLTSIFLAGLLLYISGFLSNTY
;
A
#
# COMPACT_ATOMS: atom_id res chain seq x y z
N MET A 1 2.24 15.33 -38.34
CA MET A 1 3.48 15.81 -37.69
C MET A 1 3.29 16.33 -36.26
N LYS A 2 2.30 17.20 -35.96
CA LYS A 2 2.10 17.82 -34.62
C LYS A 2 1.74 16.87 -33.45
N ARG A 3 1.12 15.72 -33.70
CA ARG A 3 0.72 14.74 -32.66
C ARG A 3 1.89 13.90 -32.12
N ASP A 4 2.91 13.71 -32.94
CA ASP A 4 4.09 12.89 -32.61
C ASP A 4 5.10 13.67 -31.74
N LEU A 5 5.16 14.99 -31.88
CA LEU A 5 5.92 15.87 -30.98
C LEU A 5 5.34 15.88 -29.56
N ARG A 6 4.00 15.91 -29.41
CA ARG A 6 3.34 15.87 -28.09
C ARG A 6 3.56 14.56 -27.35
N MET A 7 3.64 13.44 -28.07
CA MET A 7 3.93 12.13 -27.48
C MET A 7 5.37 12.05 -26.93
N ARG A 8 6.33 12.72 -27.59
CA ARG A 8 7.70 12.81 -27.09
C ARG A 8 7.81 13.66 -25.83
N GLU A 9 7.14 14.80 -25.78
CA GLU A 9 7.06 15.64 -24.56
C GLU A 9 6.43 14.89 -23.39
N VAL A 10 5.32 14.17 -23.61
CA VAL A 10 4.67 13.37 -22.56
C VAL A 10 5.57 12.23 -22.08
N GLN A 11 6.31 11.57 -22.99
CA GLN A 11 7.29 10.55 -22.60
C GLN A 11 8.49 11.14 -21.85
N LEU A 12 8.89 12.37 -22.16
CA LEU A 12 9.95 13.08 -21.47
C LEU A 12 9.52 13.48 -20.05
N ILE A 13 8.27 13.95 -19.91
CA ILE A 13 7.64 14.25 -18.61
C ILE A 13 7.46 12.98 -17.80
N LEU A 14 7.01 11.87 -18.39
CA LEU A 14 6.89 10.59 -17.68
C LEU A 14 8.24 10.03 -17.25
N ARG A 15 9.29 10.17 -18.07
CA ARG A 15 10.66 9.81 -17.68
C ARG A 15 11.21 10.74 -16.60
N TYR A 16 10.89 12.04 -16.66
CA TYR A 16 11.29 13.01 -15.65
C TYR A 16 10.59 12.76 -14.31
N CYS A 17 9.28 12.55 -14.31
CA CYS A 17 8.51 12.18 -13.12
C CYS A 17 8.98 10.86 -12.53
N ARG A 18 9.31 9.86 -13.36
CA ARG A 18 9.92 8.60 -12.89
C ARG A 18 11.27 8.84 -12.22
N LYS A 19 12.12 9.68 -12.82
CA LYS A 19 13.42 10.08 -12.24
C LYS A 19 13.32 10.92 -10.97
N VAL A 20 12.25 11.70 -10.82
CA VAL A 20 11.96 12.48 -9.61
C VAL A 20 11.51 11.55 -8.48
N VAL A 21 10.66 10.57 -8.79
CA VAL A 21 10.24 9.53 -7.83
C VAL A 21 11.40 8.62 -7.41
N GLU A 22 12.38 8.37 -8.28
CA GLU A 22 13.58 7.58 -7.98
C GLU A 22 14.75 8.38 -7.39
N ARG A 23 14.59 9.68 -7.10
CA ARG A 23 15.68 10.50 -6.55
C ARG A 23 15.81 10.25 -5.03
N PRO A 24 16.95 9.75 -4.53
CA PRO A 24 17.13 9.36 -3.12
C PRO A 24 17.30 10.54 -2.15
N GLU A 25 16.92 11.75 -2.54
CA GLU A 25 17.17 12.98 -1.76
C GLU A 25 15.92 13.56 -1.08
N ASP A 26 14.73 12.97 -1.30
CA ASP A 26 13.50 13.42 -0.65
C ASP A 26 13.26 12.66 0.68
N VAL A 27 14.15 12.87 1.65
CA VAL A 27 14.06 12.32 3.02
C VAL A 27 12.91 12.95 3.84
N GLY A 28 11.98 13.67 3.22
CA GLY A 28 11.19 14.71 3.90
C GLY A 28 9.78 14.36 4.37
N VAL A 29 9.14 13.30 3.87
CA VAL A 29 7.72 13.02 4.20
C VAL A 29 7.56 11.70 4.94
N THR A 30 8.27 10.66 4.50
CA THR A 30 8.27 9.33 5.11
C THR A 30 8.97 9.31 6.46
N SER A 31 10.09 10.04 6.63
CA SER A 31 10.82 10.11 7.90
C SER A 31 10.00 10.79 9.01
N TYR A 32 9.29 11.87 8.67
CA TYR A 32 8.47 12.62 9.62
C TYR A 32 7.25 11.81 10.07
N LEU A 33 6.59 11.12 9.14
CA LEU A 33 5.51 10.19 9.45
C LEU A 33 5.99 9.05 10.33
N PHE A 34 7.14 8.44 10.00
CA PHE A 34 7.69 7.34 10.78
C PHE A 34 8.04 7.78 12.22
N GLY A 35 8.73 8.92 12.38
CA GLY A 35 9.04 9.47 13.69
C GLY A 35 7.80 9.87 14.50
N THR A 36 6.75 10.37 13.85
CA THR A 36 5.47 10.70 14.51
C THR A 36 4.74 9.45 15.01
N ILE A 37 4.73 8.39 14.19
CA ILE A 37 4.14 7.09 14.56
C ILE A 37 4.91 6.48 15.73
N GLU A 38 6.24 6.50 15.68
CA GLU A 38 7.10 6.00 16.74
C GLU A 38 6.84 6.74 18.07
N PHE A 39 6.76 8.07 18.01
CA PHE A 39 6.42 8.89 19.18
C PHE A 39 5.04 8.54 19.75
N ALA A 40 4.03 8.36 18.89
CA ALA A 40 2.67 7.99 19.31
C ALA A 40 2.61 6.58 19.92
N LEU A 41 3.29 5.60 19.33
CA LEU A 41 3.36 4.23 19.86
C LEU A 41 4.04 4.20 21.24
N ASN A 42 5.11 4.97 21.39
CA ASN A 42 5.84 5.08 22.65
C ASN A 42 4.96 5.73 23.75
N ARG A 43 4.07 6.65 23.39
CA ARG A 43 3.06 7.22 24.31
C ARG A 43 1.99 6.22 24.75
N VAL A 44 1.67 5.23 23.92
CA VAL A 44 0.66 4.19 24.21
C VAL A 44 1.29 2.98 24.94
N GLY A 45 2.60 3.02 25.24
CA GLY A 45 3.30 1.95 25.97
C GLY A 45 3.67 0.75 25.11
N ILE A 46 3.55 0.89 23.78
CA ILE A 46 4.06 -0.10 22.82
C ILE A 46 5.52 0.26 22.58
N ALA A 47 6.44 -0.55 23.10
CA ALA A 47 7.87 -0.37 22.83
C ALA A 47 8.10 -0.45 21.30
N SER A 48 8.48 0.68 20.68
CA SER A 48 8.97 0.64 19.32
C SER A 48 10.22 -0.24 19.32
N GLN A 49 10.26 -1.24 18.43
CA GLN A 49 11.52 -1.93 18.17
C GLN A 49 12.47 -0.87 17.62
N GLY A 50 13.41 -0.43 18.46
CA GLY A 50 14.43 0.53 18.07
C GLY A 50 15.07 0.06 16.78
N PHE A 51 15.41 1.01 15.90
CA PHE A 51 16.06 0.77 14.63
C PHE A 51 17.31 -0.10 14.83
N ASP A 52 17.13 -1.42 14.77
CA ASP A 52 18.23 -2.36 14.81
C ASP A 52 18.93 -2.22 13.46
N VAL A 53 20.16 -1.72 13.50
CA VAL A 53 20.94 -1.42 12.29
C VAL A 53 21.15 -2.74 11.58
N THR A 54 20.35 -2.95 10.53
CA THR A 54 20.29 -4.24 9.84
C THR A 54 21.63 -4.48 9.19
N ASN A 55 22.30 -5.57 9.58
CA ASN A 55 23.53 -6.01 8.93
C ASN A 55 23.24 -6.21 7.44
N LYS A 56 23.84 -5.40 6.57
CA LYS A 56 23.61 -5.40 5.11
C LYS A 56 24.25 -6.61 4.41
N VAL A 57 24.27 -7.79 5.05
CA VAL A 57 24.60 -9.04 4.37
C VAL A 57 23.37 -9.45 3.57
N THR A 58 23.31 -8.98 2.33
CA THR A 58 22.22 -9.24 1.39
C THR A 58 22.57 -10.47 0.56
N GLU A 59 21.67 -11.45 0.50
CA GLU A 59 21.79 -12.58 -0.42
C GLU A 59 21.80 -12.06 -1.87
N GLU A 60 22.56 -12.69 -2.77
CA GLU A 60 22.70 -12.25 -4.17
C GLU A 60 21.36 -12.10 -4.91
N GLU A 61 20.35 -12.90 -4.54
CA GLU A 61 19.01 -12.77 -5.13
C GLU A 61 18.28 -11.50 -4.67
N GLN A 62 18.46 -11.10 -3.42
CA GLN A 62 17.86 -9.89 -2.85
C GLN A 62 18.52 -8.63 -3.43
N SER A 63 19.85 -8.65 -3.64
CA SER A 63 20.58 -7.53 -4.25
C SER A 63 20.22 -7.35 -5.74
N LYS A 64 19.99 -8.44 -6.48
CA LYS A 64 19.48 -8.39 -7.86
C LYS A 64 18.08 -7.78 -7.93
N ARG A 65 17.17 -8.14 -7.01
CA ARG A 65 15.81 -7.57 -6.96
C ARG A 65 15.82 -6.08 -6.59
N TYR A 66 16.66 -5.70 -5.63
CA TYR A 66 16.88 -4.30 -5.24
C TYR A 66 17.38 -3.45 -6.41
N ASN A 67 18.41 -3.91 -7.14
CA ASN A 67 18.95 -3.19 -8.30
C ASN A 67 17.96 -3.08 -9.47
N ASN A 68 16.97 -3.97 -9.54
CA ASN A 68 15.93 -3.95 -10.56
C ASN A 68 14.67 -3.15 -10.14
N GLY A 69 14.71 -2.46 -8.99
CA GLY A 69 13.61 -1.66 -8.47
C GLY A 69 12.41 -2.47 -7.96
N VAL A 70 12.58 -3.77 -7.74
CA VAL A 70 11.51 -4.66 -7.26
C VAL A 70 11.63 -4.85 -5.76
N PHE A 71 10.58 -4.48 -5.02
CA PHE A 71 10.54 -4.69 -3.58
C PHE A 71 10.61 -6.16 -3.21
N ASP A 72 11.42 -6.48 -2.20
CA ASP A 72 11.50 -7.82 -1.64
C ASP A 72 10.63 -7.91 -0.37
N PHE A 73 9.62 -8.78 -0.40
CA PHE A 73 8.67 -8.97 0.69
C PHE A 73 8.84 -10.32 1.40
N SER A 74 9.90 -11.09 1.11
CA SER A 74 10.13 -12.42 1.69
C SER A 74 10.18 -12.44 3.22
N ILE A 75 10.55 -11.32 3.85
CA ILE A 75 10.75 -11.24 5.29
C ILE A 75 9.40 -11.13 5.98
N ALA A 76 9.10 -12.03 6.91
CA ALA A 76 7.88 -11.97 7.71
C ALA A 76 7.98 -10.87 8.77
N SER A 77 7.69 -9.61 8.38
CA SER A 77 7.67 -8.47 9.29
C SER A 77 6.24 -8.12 9.74
N PRO A 78 6.02 -7.78 11.02
CA PRO A 78 4.76 -7.22 11.51
C PRO A 78 4.27 -6.00 10.72
N PHE A 79 5.21 -5.22 10.16
CA PHE A 79 4.89 -4.08 9.29
C PHE A 79 4.04 -4.49 8.08
N PHE A 80 4.34 -5.64 7.47
CA PHE A 80 3.56 -6.13 6.34
C PHE A 80 2.17 -6.64 6.75
N ILE A 81 2.01 -7.11 7.99
CA ILE A 81 0.69 -7.44 8.54
C ILE A 81 -0.15 -6.16 8.64
N SER A 82 0.40 -5.09 9.23
CA SER A 82 -0.29 -3.79 9.35
C SER A 82 -0.70 -3.24 7.98
N LEU A 83 0.22 -3.28 7.01
CA LEU A 83 -0.07 -2.87 5.64
C LEU A 83 -1.20 -3.68 5.02
N GLY A 84 -1.22 -5.01 5.20
CA GLY A 84 -2.30 -5.86 4.71
C GLY A 84 -3.64 -5.57 5.38
N VAL A 85 -3.65 -5.31 6.68
CA VAL A 85 -4.87 -4.98 7.43
C VAL A 85 -5.50 -3.67 6.95
N THR A 86 -4.70 -2.69 6.54
CA THR A 86 -5.22 -1.42 5.97
C THR A 86 -5.58 -1.57 4.49
N ALA A 87 -4.77 -2.29 3.71
CA ALA A 87 -4.94 -2.43 2.28
C ALA A 87 -6.17 -3.29 1.92
N ASN A 88 -6.40 -4.42 2.62
CA ASN A 88 -7.47 -5.35 2.26
C ASN A 88 -8.88 -4.72 2.34
N PRO A 89 -9.28 -4.02 3.43
CA PRO A 89 -10.55 -3.32 3.51
C PRO A 89 -10.69 -2.17 2.52
N SER A 90 -9.59 -1.48 2.20
CA SER A 90 -9.57 -0.43 1.19
C SER A 90 -9.91 -0.99 -0.19
N LEU A 91 -9.34 -2.13 -0.58
CA LEU A 91 -9.70 -2.78 -1.84
C LEU A 91 -11.15 -3.26 -1.85
N ALA A 92 -11.61 -3.87 -0.75
CA ALA A 92 -12.97 -4.37 -0.63
C ALA A 92 -14.01 -3.24 -0.71
N SER A 93 -13.77 -2.12 -0.02
CA SER A 93 -14.64 -0.94 -0.05
C SER A 93 -14.66 -0.26 -1.42
N PHE A 94 -13.54 -0.22 -2.14
CA PHE A 94 -13.51 0.26 -3.52
C PHE A 94 -14.40 -0.59 -4.43
N ILE A 95 -14.25 -1.93 -4.40
CA ILE A 95 -15.07 -2.85 -5.20
C ILE A 95 -16.55 -2.72 -4.84
N ALA A 96 -16.87 -2.67 -3.54
CA ALA A 96 -18.23 -2.50 -3.05
C ALA A 96 -18.83 -1.17 -3.50
N GLY A 97 -18.08 -0.08 -3.42
CA GLY A 97 -18.51 1.25 -3.85
C GLY A 97 -18.77 1.32 -5.35
N ILE A 98 -17.89 0.75 -6.18
CA ILE A 98 -18.12 0.66 -7.64
C ILE A 98 -19.36 -0.18 -7.96
N THR A 99 -19.53 -1.32 -7.28
CA THR A 99 -20.72 -2.16 -7.44
C THR A 99 -22.00 -1.41 -7.07
N ARG A 100 -22.00 -0.67 -5.96
CA ARG A 100 -23.15 0.13 -5.52
C ARG A 100 -23.51 1.22 -6.54
N VAL A 101 -22.53 1.95 -7.06
CA VAL A 101 -22.74 2.96 -8.10
C VAL A 101 -23.31 2.33 -9.37
N ALA A 102 -22.81 1.16 -9.77
CA ALA A 102 -23.30 0.45 -10.96
C ALA A 102 -24.75 -0.03 -10.82
N VAL A 103 -25.17 -0.40 -9.61
CA VAL A 103 -26.53 -0.94 -9.34
C VAL A 103 -27.55 0.17 -9.11
N ILE A 104 -27.21 1.21 -8.34
CA ILE A 104 -28.18 2.22 -7.89
C ILE A 104 -28.18 3.44 -8.82
N GLY A 105 -27.08 3.70 -9.54
CA GLY A 105 -26.97 4.74 -10.55
C GLY A 105 -26.03 5.89 -10.17
N ILE A 106 -25.82 6.78 -11.14
CA ILE A 106 -24.80 7.84 -11.12
C ILE A 106 -25.04 8.88 -10.01
N GLY A 107 -26.28 9.08 -9.54
CA GLY A 107 -26.55 10.02 -8.43
C GLY A 107 -25.81 9.68 -7.14
N LEU A 108 -25.56 8.38 -6.88
CA LEU A 108 -24.78 7.92 -5.73
C LEU A 108 -23.27 8.10 -5.91
N PHE A 109 -22.82 8.25 -7.17
CA PHE A 109 -21.41 8.51 -7.46
C PHE A 109 -20.99 9.88 -6.96
N ASP A 110 -21.83 10.90 -7.14
CA ASP A 110 -21.52 12.27 -6.70
C ASP A 110 -21.37 12.34 -5.17
N GLU A 111 -22.23 11.64 -4.42
CA GLU A 111 -22.14 11.58 -2.96
C GLU A 111 -20.92 10.77 -2.47
N MET A 112 -20.56 9.70 -3.19
CA MET A 112 -19.45 8.82 -2.81
C MET A 112 -18.12 9.15 -3.49
N PHE A 113 -18.06 10.21 -4.31
CA PHE A 113 -16.92 10.50 -5.19
C PHE A 113 -15.62 10.62 -4.41
N VAL A 114 -15.62 11.44 -3.35
CA VAL A 114 -14.44 11.68 -2.51
C VAL A 114 -13.99 10.39 -1.84
N HIS A 115 -14.92 9.59 -1.35
CA HIS A 115 -14.60 8.31 -0.70
C HIS A 115 -13.98 7.33 -1.69
N LEU A 116 -14.59 7.15 -2.87
CA LEU A 116 -14.06 6.30 -3.94
C LEU A 116 -12.70 6.77 -4.43
N PHE A 117 -12.49 8.08 -4.53
CA PHE A 117 -11.22 8.67 -4.94
C PHE A 117 -10.12 8.39 -3.90
N LEU A 118 -10.39 8.62 -2.61
CA LEU A 118 -9.43 8.39 -1.53
C LEU A 118 -9.08 6.91 -1.40
N VAL A 119 -10.08 6.03 -1.38
CA VAL A 119 -9.85 4.60 -1.25
C VAL A 119 -9.11 4.04 -2.47
N ARG A 120 -9.42 4.54 -3.68
CA ARG A 120 -8.66 4.23 -4.89
C ARG A 120 -7.21 4.71 -4.79
N PHE A 121 -6.98 5.91 -4.27
CA PHE A 121 -5.63 6.43 -4.07
C PHE A 121 -4.83 5.55 -3.11
N ILE A 122 -5.43 5.15 -1.99
CA ILE A 122 -4.82 4.21 -1.04
C ILE A 122 -4.52 2.87 -1.75
N ALA A 123 -5.49 2.30 -2.46
CA ALA A 123 -5.31 1.03 -3.17
C ALA A 123 -4.22 1.10 -4.25
N ALA A 124 -4.09 2.22 -4.96
CA ALA A 124 -3.03 2.43 -5.95
C ALA A 124 -1.64 2.47 -5.31
N ASN A 125 -1.50 3.10 -4.14
CA ASN A 125 -0.25 3.09 -3.37
C ASN A 125 0.07 1.69 -2.82
N CYS A 126 -0.95 0.88 -2.53
CA CYS A 126 -0.80 -0.50 -2.09
C CYS A 126 -0.67 -1.52 -3.23
N LEU A 127 -0.57 -1.10 -4.49
CA LEU A 127 -0.43 -1.99 -5.65
C LEU A 127 0.73 -3.01 -5.52
N PRO A 128 1.97 -2.62 -5.16
CA PRO A 128 3.07 -3.59 -5.01
C PRO A 128 2.81 -4.62 -3.90
N ILE A 129 1.96 -4.28 -2.92
CA ILE A 129 1.58 -5.16 -1.82
C ILE A 129 0.55 -6.18 -2.30
N TYR A 130 -0.49 -5.74 -3.02
CA TYR A 130 -1.46 -6.66 -3.63
C TYR A 130 -0.80 -7.60 -4.63
N GLU A 131 0.14 -7.07 -5.42
CA GLU A 131 0.96 -7.87 -6.33
C GLU A 131 1.75 -8.93 -5.57
N ALA A 132 2.40 -8.57 -4.46
CA ALA A 132 3.13 -9.50 -3.60
C ALA A 132 2.26 -10.52 -2.87
N MET A 133 0.99 -10.20 -2.59
CA MET A 133 0.04 -11.09 -1.90
C MET A 133 -0.63 -12.10 -2.83
N PHE A 134 -1.06 -11.67 -4.03
CA PHE A 134 -1.96 -12.46 -4.87
C PHE A 134 -1.33 -12.88 -6.21
N PHE A 135 -0.46 -12.07 -6.79
CA PHE A 135 0.01 -12.25 -8.18
C PHE A 135 1.43 -12.82 -8.26
N ARG A 136 2.32 -12.51 -7.30
CA ARG A 136 3.70 -13.00 -7.27
C ARG A 136 3.80 -14.48 -6.89
N ARG A 137 4.63 -15.21 -7.64
CA ARG A 137 5.00 -16.62 -7.38
C ARG A 137 6.47 -16.83 -7.07
N ASP A 138 7.29 -15.79 -7.21
CA ASP A 138 8.73 -15.80 -6.93
C ASP A 138 9.04 -15.78 -5.42
N ASN A 139 10.32 -15.94 -5.09
CA ASN A 139 10.77 -16.02 -3.70
C ASN A 139 10.55 -14.72 -2.92
N GLY A 140 10.49 -13.57 -3.60
CA GLY A 140 10.24 -12.26 -2.98
C GLY A 140 8.78 -11.93 -2.67
N LYS A 141 7.86 -12.90 -2.82
CA LYS A 141 6.44 -12.76 -2.45
C LYS A 141 6.26 -12.62 -0.94
N LEU A 142 5.11 -12.09 -0.53
CA LEU A 142 4.79 -12.01 0.88
C LEU A 142 4.60 -13.41 1.49
N PRO A 143 5.17 -13.71 2.67
CA PRO A 143 4.94 -14.98 3.36
C PRO A 143 3.46 -15.26 3.51
N ARG A 144 3.05 -16.47 3.11
CA ARG A 144 1.63 -16.85 3.10
C ARG A 144 0.96 -16.73 4.47
N ASN A 145 1.73 -16.96 5.54
CA ASN A 145 1.26 -16.79 6.92
C ASN A 145 0.89 -15.33 7.20
N VAL A 146 1.73 -14.37 6.78
CA VAL A 146 1.49 -12.93 6.93
C VAL A 146 0.24 -12.51 6.15
N THR A 147 0.10 -12.96 4.90
CA THR A 147 -1.10 -12.68 4.09
C THR A 147 -2.37 -13.19 4.77
N LEU A 148 -2.38 -14.45 5.21
CA LEU A 148 -3.54 -15.05 5.88
C LEU A 148 -3.89 -14.34 7.19
N THR A 149 -2.90 -14.05 8.03
CA THR A 149 -3.11 -13.32 9.28
C THR A 149 -3.67 -11.92 9.01
N SER A 150 -3.15 -11.22 8.00
CA SER A 150 -3.64 -9.87 7.67
C SER A 150 -5.09 -9.88 7.16
N ILE A 151 -5.47 -10.86 6.33
CA ILE A 151 -6.84 -11.00 5.82
C ILE A 151 -7.79 -11.37 6.97
N PHE A 152 -7.39 -12.31 7.83
CA PHE A 152 -8.19 -12.71 8.98
C PHE A 152 -8.43 -11.53 9.93
N LEU A 153 -7.38 -10.78 10.26
CA LEU A 153 -7.48 -9.62 11.14
C LEU A 153 -8.30 -8.48 10.51
N ALA A 154 -8.13 -8.23 9.21
CA ALA A 154 -8.98 -7.29 8.48
C ALA A 154 -10.46 -7.70 8.50
N GLY A 155 -10.75 -8.99 8.28
CA GLY A 155 -12.10 -9.52 8.34
C GLY A 155 -12.73 -9.40 9.73
N LEU A 156 -11.96 -9.68 10.80
CA LEU A 156 -12.41 -9.51 12.17
C LEU A 156 -12.74 -8.05 12.48
N LEU A 157 -11.90 -7.11 12.06
CA LEU A 157 -12.15 -5.67 12.25
C LEU A 157 -13.41 -5.20 11.52
N LEU A 158 -13.63 -5.67 10.29
CA LEU A 158 -14.86 -5.36 9.54
C LEU A 158 -16.09 -5.97 10.20
N TYR A 159 -16.00 -7.19 10.71
CA TYR A 159 -17.08 -7.85 11.43
C TYR A 159 -17.47 -7.06 12.69
N ILE A 160 -16.49 -6.67 13.52
CA ILE A 160 -16.72 -5.86 14.72
C ILE A 160 -17.35 -4.51 14.34
N SER A 161 -16.81 -3.85 13.31
CA SER A 161 -17.33 -2.56 12.83
C SER A 161 -18.78 -2.65 12.36
N GLY A 162 -19.13 -3.74 11.66
CA GLY A 162 -20.50 -4.01 11.23
C GLY A 162 -21.44 -4.30 12.40
N PHE A 163 -20.99 -5.10 13.37
CA PHE A 163 -21.76 -5.39 14.58
C PHE A 163 -22.07 -4.11 15.38
N LEU A 164 -21.07 -3.24 15.55
CA LEU A 164 -21.24 -1.94 16.20
C LEU A 164 -22.22 -1.05 15.43
N SER A 165 -22.06 -0.94 14.11
CA SER A 165 -22.95 -0.12 13.26
C SER A 165 -24.40 -0.60 13.23
N ASN A 166 -24.66 -1.86 13.58
CA ASN A 166 -26.01 -2.42 13.65
C ASN A 166 -26.64 -2.28 15.04
N THR A 167 -25.86 -1.90 16.05
CA THR A 167 -26.30 -1.76 17.44
C THR A 167 -26.64 -0.30 17.82
N TYR A 168 -26.15 0.69 17.05
CA TYR A 168 -26.45 2.11 17.20
C TYR A 168 -27.29 2.63 16.04
#